data_AF-A0A9D0LJ97-F1
#
_entry.id   AF-A0A9D0LJ97-F1
#
_cell.length_a   1.000
_cell.length_b   1.000
_cell.length_c   1.000
_cell.angle_alpha   90.00
_cell.angle_beta   90.00
_cell.angle_gamma   90.00
#
_symmetry.space_group_name_H-M   'P 1'
#
loop_
_entity.id
_entity.type
_entity.pdbx_description
1 polymer ?
#
loop_
_entity_poly.entity_id
_entity_poly.type
_entity_poly.pdbx_seq_one_letter_code
_entity_poly.pdbx_strand_id
1 'polypeptide(L)'
;MNRNRIPSHAGPLQALLLALLLTCVDLAAQELALPKPGPRDTCPVCGMFVAKYPEWVATVLYRDGHAHHFDGAKDLFKYLHDMPRWAPG
;
A
#
# COMPACT_ATOMS: atom_id res chain seq x y z
N MET A 1 -5.74 -40.65 -34.21
CA MET A 1 -5.10 -39.88 -33.13
C MET A 1 -5.34 -38.39 -33.42
N ASN A 2 -6.20 -37.77 -32.61
CA ASN A 2 -6.81 -36.46 -32.84
C ASN A 2 -5.79 -35.31 -32.67
N ARG A 3 -5.58 -34.48 -33.70
CA ARG A 3 -4.74 -33.27 -33.60
C ARG A 3 -5.62 -32.11 -33.13
N ASN A 4 -5.51 -31.75 -31.86
CA ASN A 4 -6.11 -30.51 -31.33
C ASN A 4 -5.53 -29.31 -32.10
N ARG A 5 -6.32 -28.70 -32.99
CA ARG A 5 -6.02 -27.38 -33.55
C ARG A 5 -6.29 -26.33 -32.47
N ILE A 6 -5.24 -25.74 -31.94
CA ILE A 6 -5.33 -24.48 -31.19
C ILE A 6 -5.69 -23.40 -32.22
N PRO A 7 -6.82 -22.67 -32.07
CA PRO A 7 -7.17 -21.64 -33.03
C PRO A 7 -6.26 -20.42 -32.85
N SER A 8 -5.58 -20.03 -33.92
CA SER A 8 -4.74 -18.83 -34.00
C SER A 8 -5.62 -17.58 -34.14
N HIS A 9 -6.12 -17.05 -33.02
CA HIS A 9 -7.00 -15.87 -33.03
C HIS A 9 -6.31 -14.53 -32.78
N ALA A 10 -4.99 -14.46 -32.58
CA ALA A 10 -4.30 -13.19 -32.32
C ALA A 10 -4.16 -12.33 -33.60
N GLY A 11 -5.18 -11.53 -33.92
CA GLY A 11 -5.11 -10.50 -34.96
C GLY A 11 -4.33 -9.26 -34.50
N PRO A 12 -3.86 -8.40 -35.43
CA PRO A 12 -3.05 -7.22 -35.11
C PRO A 12 -3.76 -6.22 -34.19
N LEU A 13 -5.09 -6.18 -34.20
CA LEU A 13 -5.90 -5.37 -33.29
C LEU A 13 -5.82 -5.85 -31.84
N GLN A 14 -5.82 -7.17 -31.60
CA GLN A 14 -5.66 -7.71 -30.25
C GLN A 14 -4.25 -7.48 -29.71
N ALA A 15 -3.24 -7.59 -30.57
CA ALA A 15 -1.86 -7.24 -30.21
C ALA A 15 -1.72 -5.76 -29.85
N LEU A 16 -2.37 -4.86 -30.61
CA LEU A 16 -2.37 -3.42 -30.36
C LEU A 16 -3.12 -3.06 -29.07
N LEU A 17 -4.28 -3.68 -28.82
CA LEU A 17 -5.03 -3.47 -27.58
C LEU A 17 -4.22 -3.93 -26.35
N LEU A 18 -3.58 -5.09 -26.46
CA LEU A 18 -2.75 -5.64 -25.38
C LEU A 18 -1.53 -4.76 -25.12
N ALA A 19 -0.87 -4.27 -26.19
CA ALA A 19 0.24 -3.33 -26.08
C ALA A 19 -0.20 -2.00 -25.41
N LEU A 20 -1.35 -1.46 -25.81
CA LEU A 20 -1.90 -0.25 -25.21
C LEU A 20 -2.19 -0.46 -23.71
N LEU A 21 -2.86 -1.56 -23.37
CA LEU A 21 -3.15 -1.93 -21.98
C LEU A 21 -1.87 -2.07 -21.13
N LEU A 22 -0.83 -2.70 -21.67
CA LEU A 22 0.47 -2.85 -20.98
C LEU A 22 1.16 -1.49 -20.74
N THR A 23 1.11 -0.57 -21.70
CA THR A 23 1.70 0.78 -21.53
C THR A 23 0.95 1.67 -20.54
N CYS A 24 -0.35 1.42 -20.30
CA CYS A 24 -1.13 2.22 -19.35
C CYS A 24 -0.81 1.90 -17.88
N VAL A 25 -0.32 0.70 -17.57
CA VAL A 25 -0.15 0.24 -16.19
C VAL A 25 0.98 0.98 -15.47
N ASP A 26 2.10 1.23 -16.16
CA ASP A 26 3.27 1.87 -15.56
C ASP A 26 3.04 3.34 -15.20
N LEU A 27 2.14 4.05 -15.90
CA LEU A 27 1.84 5.46 -15.62
C LEU A 27 1.07 5.65 -14.29
N ALA A 28 0.39 4.61 -13.81
CA ALA A 28 -0.40 4.66 -12.59
C ALA A 28 0.39 4.26 -11.33
N ALA A 29 1.62 3.79 -11.47
CA ALA A 29 2.46 3.38 -10.35
C ALA A 29 3.07 4.60 -9.64
N GLN A 30 2.36 5.16 -8.66
CA GLN A 30 2.94 6.13 -7.74
C GLN A 30 3.62 5.37 -6.59
N GLU A 31 4.93 5.57 -6.45
CA GLU A 31 5.65 5.09 -5.27
C GLU A 31 5.15 5.85 -4.04
N LEU A 32 4.49 5.15 -3.12
CA LEU A 32 4.01 5.74 -1.88
C LEU A 32 5.21 6.00 -0.96
N ALA A 33 5.76 7.21 -1.01
CA ALA A 33 6.82 7.64 -0.12
C ALA A 33 6.25 7.86 1.29
N LEU A 34 6.41 6.88 2.17
CA LEU A 34 6.02 6.99 3.58
C LEU A 34 7.15 7.66 4.39
N PRO A 35 6.85 8.66 5.23
CA PRO A 35 7.85 9.22 6.14
C PRO A 35 8.31 8.14 7.12
N LYS A 36 9.61 8.15 7.46
CA LYS A 36 10.14 7.30 8.53
C LYS A 36 9.80 7.94 9.88
N PRO A 37 9.52 7.13 10.92
CA PRO A 37 9.33 7.67 12.25
C PRO A 37 10.57 8.40 12.77
N GLY A 38 10.33 9.54 13.41
CA GLY A 38 11.32 10.25 14.20
C GLY A 38 11.64 9.52 15.52
N PRO A 39 12.78 9.84 16.15
CA PRO A 39 13.24 9.17 17.38
C PRO A 39 12.33 9.37 18.59
N ARG A 40 11.40 10.32 18.54
CA ARG A 40 10.44 10.63 19.62
C ARG A 40 9.01 10.27 19.26
N ASP A 41 8.77 9.74 18.06
CA ASP A 41 7.43 9.37 17.65
C ASP A 41 6.97 8.15 18.46
N THR A 42 5.73 8.23 18.94
CA THR A 42 5.11 7.17 19.74
C THR A 42 3.88 6.64 19.03
N CYS A 43 3.63 5.33 19.22
CA CYS A 43 2.41 4.70 18.74
C CYS A 43 1.20 5.26 19.53
N PRO A 44 0.16 5.80 18.88
CA PRO A 44 -1.00 6.39 19.57
C PRO A 44 -1.83 5.36 20.34
N VAL A 45 -1.63 4.06 20.09
CA VAL A 45 -2.37 2.96 20.74
C VAL A 45 -1.66 2.44 21.99
N CYS A 46 -0.35 2.24 21.95
CA CYS A 46 0.40 1.61 23.04
C CYS A 46 1.44 2.54 23.72
N GLY A 47 1.77 3.69 23.13
CA GLY A 47 2.74 4.66 23.65
C GLY A 47 4.21 4.29 23.44
N MET A 48 4.52 3.17 22.78
CA MET A 48 5.89 2.75 22.48
C MET A 48 6.57 3.66 21.45
N PHE A 49 7.87 3.89 21.62
CA PHE A 49 8.71 4.57 20.61
C PHE A 49 8.90 3.67 19.38
N VAL A 50 8.38 4.11 18.24
CA VAL A 50 8.31 3.30 17.02
C VAL A 50 9.64 3.21 16.25
N ALA A 51 10.52 4.20 16.39
CA ALA A 51 11.79 4.24 15.66
C ALA A 51 12.79 3.14 16.07
N LYS A 52 12.57 2.45 17.18
CA LYS A 52 13.48 1.40 17.68
C LYS A 52 13.43 0.12 16.84
N TYR A 53 12.30 -0.14 16.19
CA TYR A 53 12.01 -1.38 15.46
C TYR A 53 11.40 -1.08 14.09
N PRO A 54 12.15 -0.41 13.18
CA PRO A 54 11.62 0.13 11.92
C PRO A 54 11.02 -0.94 10.99
N GLU A 55 11.48 -2.18 11.09
CA GLU A 55 10.99 -3.31 10.30
C GLU A 55 9.58 -3.77 10.67
N TRP A 56 9.07 -3.35 11.84
CA TRP A 56 7.72 -3.65 12.32
C TRP A 56 6.76 -2.47 12.17
N VAL A 57 7.25 -1.30 11.77
CA VAL A 57 6.45 -0.06 11.75
C VAL A 57 5.37 -0.15 10.69
N ALA A 58 4.14 0.17 11.11
CA ALA A 58 3.06 0.49 10.19
C ALA A 58 2.79 2.00 10.21
N THR A 59 2.33 2.56 9.09
CA THR A 59 2.10 4.01 8.96
C THR A 59 0.77 4.32 8.29
N VAL A 60 0.03 5.29 8.83
CA VAL A 60 -1.08 5.98 8.15
C VAL A 60 -0.61 7.38 7.78
N LEU A 61 -0.59 7.68 6.48
CA LEU A 61 -0.31 9.01 5.94
C LEU A 61 -1.63 9.71 5.60
N TYR A 62 -1.89 10.85 6.22
CA TYR A 62 -3.08 11.66 6.00
C TYR A 62 -2.91 12.61 4.81
N ARG A 63 -4.02 13.12 4.28
CA ARG A 63 -4.01 14.03 3.12
C ARG A 63 -3.32 15.37 3.39
N ASP A 64 -3.24 15.79 4.65
CA ASP A 64 -2.54 16.98 5.10
C ASP A 64 -1.03 16.75 5.33
N GLY A 65 -0.56 15.52 5.10
CA GLY A 65 0.84 15.13 5.28
C GLY A 65 1.20 14.68 6.70
N HIS A 66 0.27 14.73 7.66
CA HIS A 66 0.47 14.12 8.97
C HIS A 66 0.69 12.61 8.82
N ALA A 67 1.48 12.01 9.70
CA ALA A 67 1.70 10.58 9.73
C ALA A 67 1.55 10.04 11.15
N HIS A 68 0.69 9.03 11.31
CA HIS A 68 0.71 8.18 12.50
C HIS A 68 1.56 6.95 12.22
N HIS A 69 2.51 6.71 13.11
CA HIS A 69 3.34 5.51 13.12
C HIS A 69 2.90 4.58 14.24
N PHE A 70 2.92 3.27 13.99
CA PHE A 70 2.43 2.25 14.91
C PHE A 70 3.51 1.20 15.17
N ASP A 71 3.54 0.69 16.41
CA ASP A 71 4.41 -0.40 16.88
C ASP A 71 3.90 -1.77 16.38
N GLY A 72 3.65 -1.87 15.06
CA GLY A 72 3.11 -3.06 14.41
C GLY A 72 1.70 -2.93 13.83
N ALA A 73 1.38 -3.86 12.94
CA ALA A 73 0.07 -3.99 12.30
C ALA A 73 -1.07 -4.19 13.31
N LYS A 74 -0.82 -4.85 14.44
CA LYS A 74 -1.80 -5.03 15.53
C LYS A 74 -2.37 -3.68 16.00
N ASP A 75 -1.50 -2.71 16.26
CA ASP A 75 -1.92 -1.42 16.78
C ASP A 75 -2.52 -0.54 15.69
N LEU A 76 -2.02 -0.63 14.44
CA LEU A 76 -2.69 -0.05 13.29
C LEU A 76 -4.16 -0.51 13.19
N PHE A 77 -4.42 -1.82 13.27
CA PHE A 77 -5.79 -2.32 13.13
C PHE A 77 -6.70 -1.92 14.28
N LYS A 78 -6.17 -1.83 15.52
CA LYS A 78 -6.93 -1.25 16.64
C LYS A 78 -7.31 0.20 16.40
N TYR A 79 -6.36 0.98 15.87
CA TYR A 79 -6.57 2.37 15.50
C TYR A 79 -7.64 2.52 14.40
N LEU A 80 -7.55 1.74 13.32
CA LEU A 80 -8.51 1.80 12.21
C LEU A 80 -9.92 1.32 12.62
N HIS A 81 -10.01 0.35 13.53
CA HIS A 81 -11.29 -0.19 13.98
C HIS A 81 -12.05 0.77 14.91
N ASP A 82 -11.34 1.52 15.76
CA ASP A 82 -11.93 2.45 16.74
C ASP A 82 -11.20 3.80 16.69
N MET A 83 -11.22 4.41 15.51
CA MET A 83 -10.54 5.69 15.26
C MET A 83 -11.00 6.81 16.21
N PRO A 84 -12.30 6.94 16.58
CA PRO A 84 -12.72 7.96 17.54
C PRO A 84 -12.03 7.86 18.91
N ARG A 85 -11.67 6.65 19.35
CA ARG A 85 -10.95 6.43 20.60
C ARG A 85 -9.47 6.80 20.52
N TRP A 86 -8.82 6.49 19.40
CA TRP A 86 -7.36 6.58 19.26
C TRP A 86 -6.90 7.85 18.51
N ALA A 87 -7.82 8.60 17.92
CA ALA A 87 -7.58 9.86 17.21
C ALA A 87 -8.60 10.94 17.61
N PRO A 88 -8.77 11.23 18.92
CA PRO A 88 -9.54 12.42 19.30
C PRO A 88 -8.78 13.63 18.75
N GLY A 89 -9.41 14.37 17.83
CA GLY A 89 -8.77 15.39 17.00
C GLY A 89 -7.92 16.42 17.72
#